data_AF-A0A2I1HGK4-F1
#
_entry.id   AF-A0A2I1HGK4-F1
#
_cell.length_a   1.000
_cell.length_b   1.000
_cell.length_c   1.000
_cell.angle_alpha   90.00
_cell.angle_beta   90.00
_cell.angle_gamma   90.00
#
_symmetry.space_group_name_H-M   'P 1'
#
loop_
_entity.id
_entity.type
_entity.pdbx_description
1 polymer ?
#
loop_
_entity_poly.entity_id
_entity_poly.type
_entity_poly.pdbx_seq_one_letter_code
_entity_poly.pdbx_strand_id
1 'polypeptide(L)'
;MQPLNTSPDMDTNGAPSSDQSLDPTPTFSISRQDFQAAAAPNAAFESLIKFPTNKELINAVNNHFLEVYESYTGKARMTGSGDAKRLVIHFQTQEARDLCVGSHYSEFSDLVFHAHDPRQL
;
A
#
# COMPACT_ATOMS: atom_id res chain seq x y z
N MET A 1 39.51 -17.48 65.69
CA MET A 1 39.99 -16.23 65.05
C MET A 1 39.43 -16.17 63.63
N GLN A 2 38.63 -15.15 63.34
CA GLN A 2 38.21 -14.69 62.00
C GLN A 2 39.00 -13.40 61.67
N PRO A 3 38.85 -12.70 60.51
CA PRO A 3 37.93 -12.87 59.37
C PRO A 3 38.72 -13.17 58.06
N LEU A 4 38.54 -12.66 56.83
CA LEU A 4 37.71 -11.58 56.25
C LEU A 4 37.63 -11.64 54.70
N ASN A 5 36.44 -11.43 54.12
CA ASN A 5 36.13 -11.04 52.72
C ASN A 5 36.55 -11.99 51.57
N THR A 6 35.92 -12.06 50.39
CA THR A 6 34.71 -11.45 49.73
C THR A 6 34.28 -12.42 48.59
N SER A 7 33.13 -12.34 47.89
CA SER A 7 32.05 -11.33 47.71
C SER A 7 30.70 -12.04 47.40
N PRO A 8 29.55 -11.32 47.29
CA PRO A 8 28.21 -11.94 47.30
C PRO A 8 27.56 -12.19 45.92
N ASP A 9 26.70 -13.21 45.90
CA ASP A 9 25.23 -13.14 45.65
C ASP A 9 24.67 -12.28 44.48
N MET A 10 23.87 -12.92 43.61
CA MET A 10 22.49 -12.50 43.29
C MET A 10 21.75 -13.60 42.50
N ASP A 11 20.73 -14.20 43.11
CA ASP A 11 19.73 -15.00 42.40
C ASP A 11 18.97 -14.15 41.34
N THR A 12 18.54 -14.78 40.25
CA THR A 12 17.55 -14.21 39.32
C THR A 12 16.48 -15.23 38.97
N ASN A 13 15.40 -15.23 39.75
CA ASN A 13 14.15 -15.90 39.36
C ASN A 13 13.53 -15.18 38.15
N GLY A 14 13.12 -15.94 37.12
CA GLY A 14 12.75 -15.39 35.80
C GLY A 14 11.52 -15.99 35.10
N ALA A 15 10.74 -16.84 35.80
CA ALA A 15 9.49 -17.47 35.35
C ALA A 15 9.57 -18.48 34.17
N PRO A 16 8.64 -19.47 34.10
CA PRO A 16 8.49 -20.38 32.97
C PRO A 16 7.61 -19.79 31.85
N SER A 17 7.57 -20.50 30.72
CA SER A 17 6.91 -20.08 29.47
C SER A 17 5.36 -20.17 29.48
N SER A 18 4.77 -19.40 28.55
CA SER A 18 3.46 -19.56 27.90
C SER A 18 2.22 -18.86 28.50
N ASP A 19 1.41 -18.40 27.55
CA ASP A 19 -0.01 -18.04 27.63
C ASP A 19 -0.50 -17.02 28.67
N GLN A 20 -0.80 -15.80 28.18
CA GLN A 20 -2.21 -15.42 28.05
C GLN A 20 -2.46 -14.35 26.97
N SER A 21 -3.25 -14.75 25.96
CA SER A 21 -4.12 -13.91 25.10
C SER A 21 -3.76 -12.43 24.94
N LEU A 22 -2.95 -12.11 23.92
CA LEU A 22 -3.14 -10.84 23.22
C LEU A 22 -4.54 -10.87 22.58
N ASP A 23 -5.42 -9.98 23.04
CA ASP A 23 -6.73 -9.74 22.44
C ASP A 23 -6.57 -9.52 20.93
N PRO A 24 -7.27 -10.28 20.06
CA PRO A 24 -7.28 -10.04 18.63
C PRO A 24 -8.22 -8.86 18.33
N THR A 25 -7.84 -7.68 18.84
CA THR A 25 -8.27 -6.38 18.33
C THR A 25 -8.13 -6.47 16.81
N PRO A 26 -9.15 -6.10 16.01
CA PRO A 26 -9.21 -6.36 14.58
C PRO A 26 -8.12 -5.59 13.84
N THR A 27 -6.92 -6.15 13.91
CA THR A 27 -5.72 -5.72 13.23
C THR A 27 -5.98 -6.11 11.80
N PHE A 28 -6.27 -5.10 10.96
CA PHE A 28 -6.35 -5.25 9.52
C PHE A 28 -4.94 -5.52 8.96
N SER A 29 -4.41 -6.69 9.33
CA SER A 29 -3.24 -7.36 8.77
C SER A 29 -3.60 -7.84 7.37
N ILE A 30 -3.88 -6.88 6.48
CA ILE A 30 -4.18 -7.10 5.07
C ILE A 30 -2.98 -7.87 4.51
N SER A 31 -3.21 -9.16 4.24
CA SER A 31 -2.13 -10.10 3.97
C SER A 31 -1.51 -9.81 2.61
N ARG A 32 -0.43 -9.02 2.58
CA ARG A 32 0.75 -9.10 1.68
C ARG A 32 0.48 -9.31 0.17
N GLN A 33 -0.73 -9.03 -0.29
CA GLN A 33 -1.25 -9.22 -1.64
C GLN A 33 -1.97 -7.93 -2.03
N ASP A 34 -1.24 -6.82 -2.03
CA ASP A 34 -1.77 -5.54 -2.50
C ASP A 34 -2.20 -5.70 -3.97
N PHE A 35 -3.50 -5.74 -4.23
CA PHE A 35 -4.03 -5.84 -5.59
C PHE A 35 -3.84 -4.48 -6.27
N GLN A 36 -2.68 -4.31 -6.93
CA GLN A 36 -2.30 -3.06 -7.55
C GLN A 36 -2.66 -3.03 -9.03
N ALA A 37 -3.16 -1.88 -9.48
CA ALA A 37 -3.20 -1.51 -10.89
C ALA A 37 -2.16 -0.40 -11.14
N ALA A 38 -1.57 -0.35 -12.32
CA ALA A 38 -0.67 0.73 -12.72
C ALA A 38 -0.97 1.23 -14.14
N ALA A 39 -0.90 2.54 -14.32
CA ALA A 39 -0.95 3.21 -15.61
C ALA A 39 0.37 3.96 -15.88
N ALA A 40 0.65 4.26 -17.15
CA ALA A 40 1.81 5.05 -17.59
C ALA A 40 1.37 6.48 -17.97
N PRO A 41 1.26 7.43 -17.02
CA PRO A 41 0.64 8.73 -17.28
C PRO A 41 1.43 9.64 -18.23
N ASN A 42 2.71 9.35 -18.51
CA ASN A 42 3.45 10.05 -19.55
C ASN A 42 3.05 9.63 -20.98
N ALA A 43 2.42 8.46 -21.15
CA ALA A 43 1.85 8.01 -22.43
C ALA A 43 0.43 8.54 -22.64
N ALA A 44 -0.23 8.98 -21.58
CA ALA A 44 -1.57 9.57 -21.57
C ALA A 44 -1.48 11.09 -21.79
N PHE A 45 -1.33 11.52 -23.04
CA PHE A 45 -1.09 12.93 -23.41
C PHE A 45 -2.29 13.86 -23.14
N GLU A 46 -3.53 13.41 -23.33
CA GLU A 46 -4.75 14.17 -23.03
C GLU A 46 -4.91 14.33 -21.52
N SER A 47 -4.73 13.25 -20.76
CA SER A 47 -4.68 13.28 -19.30
C SER A 47 -3.56 14.18 -18.78
N LEU A 48 -2.38 14.19 -19.42
CA LEU A 48 -1.25 15.02 -19.01
C LEU A 48 -1.46 16.52 -19.32
N ILE A 49 -2.19 16.86 -20.39
CA ILE A 49 -2.64 18.24 -20.65
C ILE A 49 -3.68 18.67 -19.61
N LYS A 50 -4.65 17.81 -19.31
CA LYS A 50 -5.75 18.08 -18.38
C LYS A 50 -5.30 18.15 -16.92
N PHE A 51 -4.30 17.36 -16.54
CA PHE A 51 -3.76 17.26 -15.19
C PHE A 51 -2.23 17.50 -15.22
N PRO A 52 -1.78 18.76 -15.41
CA PRO A 52 -0.39 19.09 -15.70
C PRO A 52 0.58 18.78 -14.56
N THR A 53 0.10 18.59 -13.32
CA THR A 53 0.92 18.08 -12.21
C THR A 53 0.53 16.66 -11.80
N ASN A 54 1.54 15.86 -11.39
CA ASN A 54 1.32 14.53 -10.79
C ASN A 54 0.28 14.58 -9.63
N LYS A 55 0.20 15.70 -8.90
CA LYS A 55 -0.72 15.92 -7.78
C LYS A 55 -2.17 16.03 -8.25
N GLU A 56 -2.43 16.78 -9.33
CA GLU A 56 -3.78 16.92 -9.88
C GLU A 56 -4.27 15.60 -10.46
N LEU A 57 -3.41 14.85 -11.15
CA LEU A 57 -3.76 13.53 -11.67
C LEU A 57 -4.07 12.52 -10.53
N ILE A 58 -3.24 12.50 -9.48
CA ILE A 58 -3.50 11.70 -8.27
C ILE A 58 -4.84 12.09 -7.64
N ASN A 59 -5.12 13.40 -7.49
CA ASN A 59 -6.36 13.88 -6.88
C ASN A 59 -7.60 13.54 -7.72
N ALA A 60 -7.54 13.71 -9.04
CA ALA A 60 -8.65 13.38 -9.94
C ALA A 60 -8.98 11.88 -9.89
N VAL A 61 -7.97 11.02 -10.04
CA VAL A 61 -8.14 9.56 -9.96
C VAL A 61 -8.56 9.12 -8.56
N ASN A 62 -8.06 9.75 -7.48
CA ASN A 62 -8.53 9.49 -6.12
C ASN A 62 -10.01 9.80 -5.95
N ASN A 63 -10.47 10.98 -6.35
CA ASN A 63 -11.87 11.39 -6.22
C ASN A 63 -12.77 10.44 -7.02
N HIS A 64 -12.44 10.20 -8.29
CA HIS A 64 -13.18 9.31 -9.17
C HIS A 64 -13.27 7.88 -8.62
N PHE A 65 -12.16 7.32 -8.11
CA PHE A 65 -12.13 5.93 -7.64
C PHE A 65 -12.78 5.77 -6.25
N LEU A 66 -12.85 6.83 -5.43
CA LEU A 66 -13.64 6.83 -4.19
C LEU A 66 -15.15 6.82 -4.45
N GLU A 67 -15.61 7.37 -5.57
CA GLU A 67 -17.02 7.31 -5.99
C GLU A 67 -17.37 5.99 -6.71
N VAL A 68 -16.43 5.41 -7.48
CA VAL A 68 -16.66 4.21 -8.29
C VAL A 68 -16.42 2.88 -7.54
N TYR A 69 -15.50 2.83 -6.56
CA TYR A 69 -15.06 1.57 -5.96
C TYR A 69 -15.12 1.58 -4.42
N GLU A 70 -16.11 0.89 -3.83
CA GLU A 70 -16.21 0.70 -2.36
C GLU A 70 -14.96 0.05 -1.74
N SER A 71 -14.25 -0.80 -2.51
CA SER A 71 -13.00 -1.45 -2.09
C SER A 71 -11.77 -0.53 -2.16
N TYR A 72 -11.90 0.71 -2.60
CA TYR A 72 -10.78 1.63 -2.78
C TYR A 72 -10.39 2.38 -1.50
N THR A 73 -9.10 2.65 -1.34
CA THR A 73 -8.52 3.16 -0.08
C THR A 73 -7.94 4.58 -0.17
N GLY A 74 -8.14 5.28 -1.29
CA GLY A 74 -7.60 6.64 -1.50
C GLY A 74 -6.07 6.70 -1.69
N LYS A 75 -5.44 5.59 -2.08
CA LYS A 75 -3.97 5.40 -2.11
C LYS A 75 -3.35 5.43 -3.51
N ALA A 76 -3.83 6.29 -4.41
CA ALA A 76 -3.16 6.54 -5.67
C ALA A 76 -1.80 7.21 -5.40
N ARG A 77 -0.72 6.64 -5.93
CA ARG A 77 0.65 7.13 -5.76
C ARG A 77 1.37 7.22 -7.10
N MET A 78 2.23 8.21 -7.27
CA MET A 78 3.19 8.22 -8.36
C MET A 78 4.45 7.46 -7.94
N THR A 79 4.95 6.58 -8.80
CA THR A 79 6.22 5.86 -8.63
C THR A 79 7.09 6.05 -9.88
N GLY A 80 8.40 5.76 -9.76
CA GLY A 80 9.34 5.90 -10.87
C GLY A 80 9.60 7.36 -11.30
N SER A 81 10.37 7.52 -12.37
CA SER A 81 10.76 8.81 -12.95
C SER A 81 10.96 8.68 -14.46
N GLY A 82 10.98 9.79 -15.20
CA GLY A 82 11.03 9.78 -16.67
C GLY A 82 9.93 8.88 -17.25
N ASP A 83 10.25 8.09 -18.27
CA ASP A 83 9.31 7.17 -18.93
C ASP A 83 9.02 5.91 -18.10
N ALA A 84 9.76 5.69 -17.01
CA ALA A 84 9.45 4.69 -15.99
C ALA A 84 8.44 5.21 -14.94
N LYS A 85 7.95 6.47 -15.05
CA LYS A 85 6.91 6.99 -14.15
C LYS A 85 5.60 6.18 -14.30
N ARG A 86 5.04 5.70 -13.19
CA ARG A 86 3.76 4.99 -13.13
C ARG A 86 2.84 5.60 -12.09
N LEU A 87 1.56 5.72 -12.42
CA LEU A 87 0.50 5.96 -11.44
C LEU A 87 0.06 4.58 -10.94
N VAL A 88 0.24 4.31 -9.65
CA VAL A 88 -0.09 3.02 -9.01
C VAL A 88 -1.26 3.19 -8.05
N ILE A 89 -2.28 2.36 -8.21
CA ILE A 89 -3.53 2.33 -7.46
C ILE A 89 -3.56 1.05 -6.60
N HIS A 90 -4.06 1.14 -5.37
CA HIS A 90 -4.17 -0.01 -4.43
C HIS A 90 -5.62 -0.34 -4.12
N PHE A 91 -6.01 -1.60 -4.36
CA PHE A 91 -7.32 -2.16 -4.05
C PHE A 91 -7.25 -3.22 -2.93
N GLN A 92 -8.33 -3.34 -2.16
CA GLN A 92 -8.47 -4.38 -1.13
C GLN A 92 -8.79 -5.77 -1.70
N THR A 93 -9.37 -5.82 -2.91
CA THR A 93 -9.91 -7.02 -3.55
C THR A 93 -9.33 -7.19 -4.95
N GLN A 94 -9.25 -8.44 -5.44
CA GLN A 94 -8.77 -8.67 -6.80
C GLN A 94 -9.79 -8.16 -7.82
N GLU A 95 -11.05 -8.35 -7.53
CA GLU A 95 -12.21 -8.01 -8.35
C GLU A 95 -12.23 -6.51 -8.68
N ALA A 96 -11.96 -5.64 -7.70
CA ALA A 96 -11.85 -4.20 -7.95
C ALA A 96 -10.63 -3.83 -8.81
N ARG A 97 -9.51 -4.53 -8.67
CA ARG A 97 -8.33 -4.36 -9.55
C ARG A 97 -8.61 -4.83 -10.97
N ASP A 98 -9.27 -5.97 -11.15
CA ASP A 98 -9.57 -6.51 -12.48
C ASP A 98 -10.68 -5.72 -13.19
N LEU A 99 -11.68 -5.21 -12.45
CA LEU A 99 -12.59 -4.18 -12.93
C LEU A 99 -11.84 -2.90 -13.33
N CYS A 100 -10.89 -2.43 -12.53
CA CYS A 100 -10.11 -1.23 -12.85
C CYS A 100 -9.26 -1.37 -14.13
N VAL A 101 -8.75 -2.58 -14.41
CA VAL A 101 -7.99 -2.88 -15.63
C VAL A 101 -8.91 -3.08 -16.85
N GLY A 102 -10.16 -3.52 -16.65
CA GLY A 102 -11.16 -3.66 -17.71
C GLY A 102 -12.02 -2.41 -17.98
N SER A 103 -12.06 -1.44 -17.06
CA SER A 103 -12.84 -0.21 -17.16
C SER A 103 -12.23 0.81 -18.13
N HIS A 104 -13.10 1.52 -18.87
CA HIS A 104 -12.75 2.71 -19.62
C HIS A 104 -13.28 3.96 -18.91
N TYR A 105 -12.41 4.90 -18.60
CA TYR A 105 -12.75 6.11 -17.83
C TYR A 105 -12.78 7.33 -18.74
N SER A 106 -13.98 7.84 -19.07
CA SER A 106 -14.13 9.02 -19.95
C SER A 106 -13.52 10.32 -19.41
N GLU A 107 -13.08 10.34 -18.14
CA GLU A 107 -12.39 11.47 -17.55
C GLU A 107 -10.87 11.47 -17.84
N PHE A 108 -10.29 10.31 -18.15
CA PHE A 108 -8.88 10.06 -18.43
C PHE A 108 -8.77 8.85 -19.39
N SER A 109 -9.36 8.99 -20.58
CA SER A 109 -9.62 7.91 -21.56
C SER A 109 -8.35 7.30 -22.18
N ASP A 110 -7.26 8.04 -22.16
CA ASP A 110 -5.93 7.64 -22.61
C ASP A 110 -5.07 7.00 -21.49
N LEU A 111 -5.55 7.00 -20.25
CA LEU A 111 -4.86 6.46 -19.08
C LEU A 111 -5.15 4.96 -18.92
N VAL A 112 -4.49 4.13 -19.73
CA VAL A 112 -4.66 2.67 -19.69
C VAL A 112 -4.05 2.08 -18.41
N PHE A 113 -4.87 1.34 -17.65
CA PHE A 113 -4.46 0.61 -16.45
C PHE A 113 -4.12 -0.85 -16.77
N HIS A 114 -3.13 -1.40 -16.08
CA HIS A 114 -2.71 -2.80 -16.16
C HIS A 114 -2.52 -3.38 -14.76
N ALA A 115 -2.62 -4.71 -14.61
CA ALA A 115 -2.30 -5.37 -13.35
C ALA A 115 -0.81 -5.18 -13.01
N HIS A 116 -0.52 -4.74 -11.78
CA HIS A 116 0.84 -4.39 -11.34
C HIS A 116 1.31 -5.38 -10.26
N ASP A 117 2.36 -6.14 -10.56
CA ASP A 117 3.02 -6.99 -9.57
C ASP A 117 4.03 -6.15 -8.77
N PRO A 118 3.87 -5.99 -7.44
CA PRO A 118 4.78 -5.19 -6.62
C PRO A 118 6.22 -5.71 -6.57
N ARG A 119 6.49 -6.90 -7.12
CA ARG A 119 7.79 -7.60 -7.14
C ARG A 119 8.56 -7.41 -8.46
N GLN A 120 8.04 -6.64 -9.42
CA GLN A 120 8.71 -6.33 -10.69
C GLN A 120 9.54 -5.02 -10.64
N LEU A 121 10.20 -4.79 -9.49
CA LEU A 121 11.05 -3.64 -9.17
C LEU A 121 12.35 -4.11 -8.51
#